data_AF-A0A401M9D3-F1
#
_entry.id   AF-A0A401M9D3-F1
#
_cell.length_a   1.000
_cell.length_b   1.000
_cell.length_c   1.000
_cell.angle_alpha   90.00
_cell.angle_beta   90.00
_cell.angle_gamma   90.00
#
_symmetry.space_group_name_H-M   'P 1'
#
loop_
_entity.id
_entity.type
_entity.pdbx_description
1 polymer ?
#
loop_
_entity_poly.entity_id
_entity_poly.type
_entity_poly.pdbx_seq_one_letter_code
_entity_poly.pdbx_strand_id
1 'polypeptide(L)'
;MPVYDSGMLIALADRKAKAVGLHEGLRTSEHRALVLGPVLAQVWRPEPALVHALAGALKGCTVPQARSAEPAMRETKAGRPECLACVTGPDVTDWRRIGTALGQAALPAKKRPDAVDAWVALAAARHGSAVIFTSDPDDIHAYLEVLQPPDVHVVPV
;
A
#
# COMPACT_ATOMS: atom_id res chain seq x y z
N MET A 1 -7.07 5.07 6.22
CA MET A 1 -5.69 5.32 5.72
C MET A 1 -5.49 4.61 4.39
N PRO A 2 -4.99 5.28 3.32
CA PRO A 2 -4.87 4.67 2.00
C PRO A 2 -3.57 3.86 1.85
N VAL A 3 -3.65 2.62 1.37
CA VAL A 3 -2.51 1.75 1.05
C VAL A 3 -2.53 1.43 -0.43
N TYR A 4 -1.44 1.68 -1.14
CA TYR A 4 -1.32 1.38 -2.56
C TYR A 4 -0.55 0.09 -2.75
N ASP A 5 -1.21 -0.83 -3.44
CA ASP A 5 -0.58 -1.99 -4.03
C ASP A 5 0.06 -1.64 -5.39
N SER A 6 0.87 -2.56 -5.93
CA SER A 6 1.51 -2.48 -7.24
C SER A 6 0.49 -2.18 -8.35
N GLY A 7 -0.70 -2.80 -8.31
CA GLY A 7 -1.77 -2.54 -9.28
C GLY A 7 -2.22 -1.07 -9.34
N MET A 8 -2.29 -0.39 -8.20
CA MET A 8 -2.62 1.04 -8.13
C MET A 8 -1.50 1.92 -8.70
N LEU A 9 -0.24 1.62 -8.41
CA LEU A 9 0.87 2.38 -8.98
C LEU A 9 0.96 2.23 -10.51
N ILE A 10 0.75 1.01 -11.02
CA ILE A 10 0.69 0.76 -12.46
C ILE A 10 -0.47 1.53 -13.08
N ALA A 11 -1.66 1.48 -12.48
CA ALA A 11 -2.83 2.20 -12.96
C ALA A 11 -2.62 3.73 -12.98
N LEU A 12 -1.91 4.28 -12.00
CA LEU A 12 -1.52 5.71 -11.98
C LEU A 12 -0.50 6.05 -13.08
N ALA A 13 0.51 5.20 -13.27
CA ALA A 13 1.49 5.37 -14.35
C ALA A 13 0.83 5.37 -15.73
N ASP A 14 -0.14 4.46 -15.94
CA ASP A 14 -0.94 4.35 -17.15
C ASP A 14 -2.01 5.45 -17.28
N ARG A 15 -2.13 6.34 -16.28
CA ARG A 15 -3.13 7.41 -16.19
C ARG A 15 -4.57 6.91 -16.33
N LYS A 16 -4.88 5.73 -15.77
CA LYS A 16 -6.26 5.22 -15.74
C LYS A 16 -7.13 6.20 -14.96
N ALA A 17 -8.22 6.66 -15.58
CA ALA A 17 -9.07 7.73 -15.04
C ALA A 17 -9.57 7.46 -13.61
N LYS A 18 -9.95 6.20 -13.33
CA LYS A 18 -10.39 5.77 -11.99
C LYS A 18 -9.27 5.94 -10.95
N ALA A 19 -8.08 5.41 -11.23
CA ALA A 19 -6.93 5.51 -10.33
C ALA A 19 -6.52 6.97 -10.09
N VAL A 20 -6.49 7.79 -11.14
CA VAL A 20 -6.20 9.22 -11.01
C VAL A 20 -7.25 9.92 -10.13
N GLY A 21 -8.54 9.67 -10.36
CA GLY A 21 -9.61 10.24 -9.55
C GLY A 21 -9.53 9.84 -8.07
N LEU A 22 -9.25 8.56 -7.80
CA LEU A 22 -9.04 8.06 -6.43
C LEU A 22 -7.82 8.71 -5.77
N HIS A 23 -6.70 8.84 -6.48
CA HIS A 23 -5.49 9.47 -5.95
C HIS A 23 -5.69 10.95 -5.62
N GLU A 24 -6.31 11.71 -6.53
CA GLU A 24 -6.59 13.13 -6.29
C GLU A 24 -7.57 13.32 -5.13
N GLY A 25 -8.61 12.47 -5.03
CA GLY A 25 -9.57 12.51 -3.93
C GLY A 25 -8.96 12.25 -2.55
N LEU A 26 -7.81 11.56 -2.49
CA LEU A 26 -7.08 11.27 -1.24
C LEU A 26 -6.04 12.34 -0.89
N ARG A 27 -5.85 13.38 -1.69
CA ARG A 27 -4.81 14.39 -1.39
C ARG A 27 -5.05 15.15 -0.08
N THR A 28 -6.30 15.22 0.37
CA THR A 28 -6.70 15.87 1.61
C THR A 28 -6.77 14.92 2.80
N SER A 29 -6.46 13.63 2.64
CA SER A 29 -6.43 12.70 3.77
C SER A 29 -5.30 13.07 4.73
N GLU A 30 -5.57 12.95 6.03
CA GLU A 30 -4.59 13.25 7.09
C GLU A 30 -3.33 12.38 6.96
N HIS A 31 -3.53 11.09 6.65
CA HIS A 31 -2.45 10.16 6.33
C HIS A 31 -2.24 10.14 4.81
N ARG A 32 -1.01 10.37 4.35
CA ARG A 32 -0.63 10.19 2.94
C ARG A 32 -0.85 8.74 2.49
N ALA A 33 -1.02 8.51 1.20
CA ALA A 33 -1.08 7.13 0.71
C ALA A 33 0.23 6.39 1.01
N LEU A 34 0.12 5.22 1.63
CA LEU A 34 1.22 4.34 1.98
C LEU A 34 1.65 3.57 0.74
N VAL A 35 2.91 3.72 0.33
CA VAL A 35 3.54 2.91 -0.71
C VAL A 35 4.72 2.16 -0.08
N LEU A 36 4.62 0.85 0.04
CA LEU A 36 5.71 0.05 0.61
C LEU A 36 6.91 0.02 -0.33
N GLY A 37 8.12 0.00 0.22
CA GLY A 37 9.35 -0.07 -0.58
C GLY A 37 9.36 -1.21 -1.61
N PRO A 38 9.00 -2.45 -1.23
CA PRO A 38 8.87 -3.57 -2.18
C PRO A 38 7.83 -3.35 -3.29
N VAL A 39 6.69 -2.71 -2.99
CA VAL A 39 5.67 -2.34 -3.99
C VAL A 39 6.25 -1.36 -5.00
N LEU A 40 6.92 -0.30 -4.53
CA LEU A 40 7.60 0.65 -5.41
C LEU A 40 8.66 -0.05 -6.27
N ALA A 41 9.45 -0.94 -5.68
CA ALA A 41 10.50 -1.68 -6.37
C ALA A 41 9.95 -2.64 -7.45
N GLN A 42 8.78 -3.27 -7.20
CA GLN A 42 8.12 -4.12 -8.19
C GLN A 42 7.72 -3.34 -9.44
N VAL A 43 7.30 -2.09 -9.30
CA VAL A 43 6.74 -1.28 -10.40
C VAL A 43 7.78 -0.41 -11.10
N TRP A 44 8.78 0.12 -10.39
CA TRP A 44 9.73 1.09 -10.95
C TRP A 44 10.61 0.49 -12.06
N ARG A 45 10.67 1.13 -13.24
CA ARG A 45 11.57 0.78 -14.35
C ARG A 45 12.25 2.06 -14.87
N PRO A 46 13.46 1.98 -15.44
CA PRO A 46 14.23 3.15 -15.90
C PRO A 46 13.73 3.73 -17.24
N GLU A 47 12.41 3.70 -17.48
CA GLU A 47 11.75 4.30 -18.65
C GLU A 47 11.36 5.75 -18.32
N PRO A 48 11.79 6.77 -19.08
CA PRO A 48 11.58 8.17 -18.71
C PRO A 48 10.12 8.56 -18.43
N ALA A 49 9.19 8.05 -19.25
CA ALA A 49 7.76 8.33 -19.07
C ALA A 49 7.21 7.76 -17.75
N LEU A 50 7.59 6.51 -17.42
CA LEU A 50 7.19 5.86 -16.18
C LEU A 50 7.80 6.57 -14.96
N VAL A 51 9.09 6.88 -15.02
CA VAL A 51 9.80 7.62 -13.96
C VAL A 51 9.11 8.95 -13.69
N HIS A 52 8.77 9.71 -14.73
CA HIS A 52 8.08 10.98 -14.59
C HIS A 52 6.69 10.82 -13.95
N ALA A 53 5.89 9.86 -14.44
CA ALA A 53 4.54 9.62 -13.93
C ALA A 53 4.55 9.21 -12.45
N LEU A 54 5.36 8.21 -12.08
CA LEU A 54 5.46 7.73 -10.71
C LEU A 54 6.07 8.76 -9.76
N ALA A 55 7.10 9.51 -10.19
CA ALA A 55 7.65 10.60 -9.38
C ALA A 55 6.60 11.70 -9.09
N GLY A 56 5.67 11.94 -10.03
CA GLY A 56 4.52 12.81 -9.82
C GLY A 56 3.58 12.28 -8.74
N ALA A 57 3.13 11.04 -8.88
CA ALA A 57 2.22 10.39 -7.92
C ALA A 57 2.81 10.30 -6.50
N LEU A 58 4.10 9.96 -6.38
CA LEU A 58 4.77 9.76 -5.09
C LEU A 58 4.82 11.03 -4.22
N LYS A 59 4.67 12.23 -4.79
CA LYS A 59 4.57 13.49 -4.02
C LYS A 59 3.36 13.50 -3.07
N GLY A 60 2.31 12.76 -3.43
CA GLY A 60 1.11 12.57 -2.61
C GLY A 60 1.24 11.45 -1.58
N CYS A 61 2.29 10.64 -1.66
CA CYS A 61 2.45 9.40 -0.90
C CYS A 61 3.55 9.50 0.16
N THR A 62 3.68 8.45 0.96
CA THR A 62 4.83 8.19 1.82
C THR A 62 5.39 6.80 1.49
N VAL A 63 6.70 6.64 1.59
CA VAL A 63 7.39 5.35 1.53
C VAL A 63 8.05 5.13 2.88
N PRO A 64 7.41 4.40 3.81
CA PRO A 64 7.94 4.23 5.17
C PRO A 64 9.36 3.67 5.14
N GLN A 65 10.17 4.06 6.13
CA GLN A 65 11.57 3.64 6.28
C GLN A 65 12.53 4.12 5.17
N ALA A 66 12.04 4.76 4.10
CA ALA A 66 12.91 5.44 3.16
C ALA A 66 13.31 6.82 3.72
N ARG A 67 14.62 7.03 3.93
CA ARG A 67 15.18 8.25 4.53
C ARG A 67 14.69 9.55 3.88
N SER A 68 14.49 9.54 2.56
CA SER A 68 14.08 10.71 1.78
C SER A 68 12.57 10.82 1.56
N ALA A 69 11.76 9.95 2.16
CA ALA A 69 10.32 10.00 1.99
C ALA A 69 9.69 11.11 2.83
N GLU A 70 8.57 11.64 2.31
CA GLU A 70 7.68 12.49 3.07
C GLU A 70 7.14 11.75 4.31
N PRO A 71 6.97 12.44 5.46
CA PRO A 71 6.33 11.86 6.63
C PRO A 71 4.92 11.34 6.31
N ALA A 72 4.54 10.24 6.95
CA ALA A 72 3.28 9.55 6.70
C ALA A 72 2.05 10.42 7.00
N MET A 73 2.09 11.13 8.14
CA MET A 73 1.05 12.09 8.51
C MET A 73 1.36 13.46 7.93
N ARG A 74 0.33 14.13 7.42
CA ARG A 74 0.42 15.52 7.02
C ARG A 74 0.51 16.43 8.24
N GLU A 75 1.13 17.59 8.05
CA GLU A 75 1.22 18.61 9.07
C GLU A 75 -0.15 19.24 9.35
N THR A 76 -0.44 19.48 10.62
CA THR A 76 -1.70 20.09 11.09
C THR A 76 -1.39 21.37 11.86
N LYS A 77 -2.41 22.18 12.16
CA LYS A 77 -2.25 23.35 13.04
C LYS A 77 -1.75 23.00 14.44
N ALA A 78 -2.00 21.78 14.90
CA ALA A 78 -1.57 21.28 16.20
C ALA A 78 -0.15 20.67 16.17
N GLY A 79 0.53 20.69 15.03
CA GLY A 79 1.84 20.07 14.80
C GLY A 79 1.77 18.88 13.84
N ARG A 80 2.84 18.08 13.82
CA ARG A 80 2.98 16.91 12.94
C ARG A 80 2.81 15.63 13.76
N PRO A 81 1.62 15.01 13.78
CA PRO A 81 1.46 13.70 14.43
C PRO A 81 2.32 12.65 13.73
N GLU A 82 2.68 11.58 14.43
CA GLU A 82 3.43 10.46 13.84
C GLU A 82 2.54 9.23 13.74
N CYS A 83 2.70 8.47 12.65
CA CYS A 83 2.10 7.15 12.54
C CYS A 83 3.08 6.11 13.09
N LEU A 84 2.80 5.59 14.29
CA LEU A 84 3.66 4.59 14.95
C LEU A 84 3.93 3.36 14.07
N ALA A 85 2.93 2.89 13.32
CA ALA A 85 3.10 1.75 12.42
C ALA A 85 4.08 2.04 11.26
N CYS A 86 4.05 3.25 10.69
CA CYS A 86 4.99 3.66 9.64
C CYS A 86 6.42 3.86 10.16
N VAL A 87 6.60 4.44 11.35
CA VAL A 87 7.95 4.78 11.87
C VAL A 87 8.69 3.58 12.46
N THR A 88 7.98 2.56 12.94
CA THR A 88 8.60 1.38 13.57
C THR A 88 8.87 0.23 12.59
N GLY A 89 8.18 0.19 11.44
CA GLY A 89 8.32 -0.91 10.48
C GLY A 89 7.87 -2.27 11.06
N PRO A 90 7.98 -3.37 10.29
CA PRO A 90 7.63 -4.73 10.73
C PRO A 90 8.67 -5.36 11.65
N ASP A 91 8.20 -6.04 12.68
CA ASP A 91 9.02 -6.87 13.55
C ASP A 91 9.04 -8.35 13.09
N VAL A 92 9.74 -9.22 13.82
CA VAL A 92 9.80 -10.66 13.50
C VAL A 92 8.43 -11.34 13.59
N THR A 93 7.55 -10.87 14.48
CA THR A 93 6.20 -11.41 14.63
C THR A 93 5.36 -11.09 13.39
N ASP A 94 5.47 -9.86 12.88
CA ASP A 94 4.85 -9.44 11.63
C ASP A 94 5.32 -10.32 10.46
N TRP A 95 6.63 -10.56 10.32
CA TRP A 95 7.15 -11.43 9.27
C TRP A 95 6.65 -12.87 9.36
N ARG A 96 6.49 -13.40 10.58
CA ARG A 96 5.88 -14.72 10.79
C ARG A 96 4.41 -14.73 10.37
N ARG A 97 3.65 -13.68 10.67
CA ARG A 97 2.24 -13.55 10.24
C ARG A 97 2.12 -13.49 8.72
N ILE A 98 3.03 -12.79 8.04
CA ILE A 98 3.12 -12.81 6.56
C ILE A 98 3.38 -14.23 6.08
N GLY A 99 4.36 -14.94 6.66
CA GLY A 99 4.65 -16.33 6.33
C GLY A 99 3.45 -17.27 6.51
N THR A 100 2.70 -17.12 7.60
CA THR A 100 1.45 -17.86 7.83
C THR A 100 0.40 -17.55 6.76
N ALA A 101 0.19 -16.27 6.46
CA ALA A 101 -0.75 -15.84 5.43
C ALA A 101 -0.38 -16.42 4.04
N LEU A 102 0.91 -16.41 3.69
CA LEU A 102 1.41 -17.02 2.46
C LEU A 102 1.14 -18.53 2.38
N GLY A 103 1.21 -19.24 3.50
CA GLY A 103 1.00 -20.69 3.56
C GLY A 103 -0.47 -21.11 3.62
N GLN A 104 -1.39 -20.20 3.95
CA GLN A 104 -2.80 -20.52 4.22
C GLN A 104 -3.80 -19.81 3.31
N ALA A 105 -3.42 -18.71 2.65
CA ALA A 105 -4.32 -17.95 1.79
C ALA A 105 -4.88 -18.83 0.66
N ALA A 106 -6.21 -18.83 0.53
CA ALA A 106 -6.94 -19.57 -0.50
C ALA A 106 -6.93 -18.79 -1.83
N LEU A 107 -5.76 -18.72 -2.46
CA LEU A 107 -5.59 -18.01 -3.74
C LEU A 107 -6.21 -18.79 -4.92
N PRO A 108 -6.61 -18.10 -6.01
CA PRO A 108 -7.04 -18.75 -7.24
C PRO A 108 -6.01 -19.75 -7.76
N ALA A 109 -6.45 -20.89 -8.31
CA ALA A 109 -5.59 -22.05 -8.63
C ALA A 109 -4.36 -21.77 -9.52
N LYS A 110 -4.34 -20.66 -10.27
CA LYS A 110 -3.21 -20.26 -11.14
C LYS A 110 -2.28 -19.23 -10.48
N LYS A 111 -2.69 -18.63 -9.37
CA LYS A 111 -1.92 -17.62 -8.64
C LYS A 111 -0.97 -18.30 -7.67
N ARG A 112 0.19 -17.69 -7.47
CA ARG A 112 1.17 -18.10 -6.46
C ARG A 112 1.14 -17.08 -5.33
N PRO A 113 1.41 -17.48 -4.08
CA PRO A 113 1.55 -16.53 -3.00
C PRO A 113 2.65 -15.49 -3.30
N ASP A 114 2.33 -14.20 -3.16
CA ASP A 114 3.26 -13.08 -3.26
C ASP A 114 3.49 -12.45 -1.87
N ALA A 115 4.75 -12.39 -1.45
CA ALA A 115 5.15 -11.81 -0.18
C ALA A 115 4.90 -10.29 -0.11
N VAL A 116 4.87 -9.61 -1.26
CA VAL A 116 4.57 -8.17 -1.33
C VAL A 116 3.07 -7.94 -1.09
N ASP A 117 2.19 -8.71 -1.71
CA ASP A 117 0.73 -8.62 -1.50
C ASP A 117 0.36 -8.94 -0.05
N ALA A 118 0.95 -10.00 0.51
CA ALA A 118 0.77 -10.34 1.91
C ALA A 118 1.30 -9.24 2.85
N TRP A 119 2.39 -8.56 2.47
CA TRP A 119 2.89 -7.42 3.23
C TRP A 119 1.99 -6.19 3.10
N VAL A 120 1.42 -5.91 1.93
CA VAL A 120 0.40 -4.87 1.74
C VAL A 120 -0.80 -5.11 2.66
N ALA A 121 -1.31 -6.35 2.69
CA ALA A 121 -2.43 -6.74 3.55
C ALA A 121 -2.12 -6.56 5.04
N LEU A 122 -0.95 -7.03 5.51
CA LEU A 122 -0.56 -6.85 6.91
C LEU A 122 -0.27 -5.38 7.26
N ALA A 123 0.35 -4.61 6.36
CA ALA A 123 0.56 -3.19 6.57
C ALA A 123 -0.77 -2.46 6.77
N ALA A 124 -1.79 -2.74 5.95
CA ALA A 124 -3.13 -2.21 6.14
C ALA A 124 -3.73 -2.63 7.49
N ALA A 125 -3.64 -3.92 7.82
CA ALA A 125 -4.14 -4.48 9.09
C ALA A 125 -3.54 -3.78 10.33
N ARG A 126 -2.25 -3.40 10.27
CA ARG A 126 -1.54 -2.75 11.38
C ARG A 126 -2.00 -1.33 11.67
N HIS A 127 -2.60 -0.63 10.71
CA HIS A 127 -2.98 0.76 10.90
C HIS A 127 -4.41 0.92 11.44
N GLY A 128 -5.29 -0.06 11.23
CA GLY A 128 -6.73 0.07 11.51
C GLY A 128 -7.39 1.06 10.55
N SER A 129 -8.63 0.79 10.15
CA SER A 129 -9.39 1.64 9.22
C SER A 129 -8.62 1.96 7.93
N ALA A 130 -8.03 0.94 7.32
CA ALA A 130 -7.23 1.06 6.10
C ALA A 130 -8.04 0.74 4.84
N VAL A 131 -7.66 1.36 3.73
CA VAL A 131 -8.23 1.09 2.40
C VAL A 131 -7.11 0.73 1.46
N ILE A 132 -7.10 -0.52 0.96
CA ILE A 132 -6.13 -1.02 -0.01
C ILE A 132 -6.67 -0.75 -1.41
N PHE A 133 -5.85 -0.16 -2.27
CA PHE A 133 -6.15 0.08 -3.68
C PHE A 133 -5.32 -0.88 -4.55
N THR A 134 -5.97 -1.77 -5.28
CA THR A 134 -5.31 -2.85 -6.06
C THR A 134 -6.09 -3.19 -7.33
N SER A 135 -5.41 -3.76 -8.33
CA SER A 135 -6.04 -4.35 -9.52
C SER A 135 -6.57 -5.77 -9.27
N ASP A 136 -6.08 -6.45 -8.23
CA ASP A 136 -6.33 -7.86 -7.95
C ASP A 136 -6.97 -8.02 -6.56
N PRO A 137 -8.23 -7.58 -6.36
CA PRO A 137 -8.84 -7.57 -5.03
C PRO A 137 -8.98 -8.97 -4.41
N ASP A 138 -9.18 -10.01 -5.22
CA ASP A 138 -9.34 -11.39 -4.73
C ASP A 138 -8.06 -11.91 -4.06
N ASP A 139 -6.89 -11.56 -4.59
CA ASP A 139 -5.60 -11.95 -4.02
C ASP A 139 -5.41 -11.30 -2.64
N ILE A 140 -5.74 -10.00 -2.52
CA ILE A 140 -5.68 -9.29 -1.23
C ILE A 140 -6.70 -9.83 -0.23
N HIS A 141 -7.95 -10.11 -0.65
CA HIS A 141 -8.96 -10.68 0.24
C HIS A 141 -8.53 -12.04 0.80
N ALA A 142 -7.89 -12.90 0.00
CA ALA A 142 -7.38 -14.19 0.46
C ALA A 142 -6.36 -14.04 1.61
N TYR A 143 -5.52 -12.99 1.58
CA TYR A 143 -4.62 -12.69 2.69
C TYR A 143 -5.34 -12.09 3.90
N LEU A 144 -6.28 -11.18 3.68
CA LEU A 144 -7.06 -10.56 4.75
C LEU A 144 -7.92 -11.59 5.52
N GLU A 145 -8.42 -12.62 4.84
CA GLU A 145 -9.17 -13.72 5.47
C GLU A 145 -8.31 -14.49 6.48
N VAL A 146 -7.03 -14.69 6.20
CA VAL A 146 -6.08 -15.32 7.14
C VAL A 146 -5.67 -14.34 8.26
N LEU A 147 -5.43 -13.07 7.91
CA LEU A 147 -4.96 -12.06 8.86
C LEU A 147 -6.06 -11.54 9.81
N GLN A 148 -7.32 -11.71 9.44
CA GLN A 148 -8.54 -11.33 10.17
C GLN A 148 -8.48 -9.91 10.79
N PRO A 149 -8.14 -8.86 10.02
CA PRO A 149 -8.11 -7.52 10.57
C PRO A 149 -9.54 -7.00 10.82
N PRO A 150 -9.74 -6.14 11.85
CA PRO A 150 -11.07 -5.68 12.22
C PRO A 150 -11.66 -4.65 11.24
N ASP A 151 -10.84 -3.93 10.48
CA ASP A 151 -11.30 -2.78 9.68
C ASP A 151 -10.33 -2.47 8.52
N VAL A 152 -10.36 -3.31 7.49
CA VAL A 152 -9.63 -3.11 6.23
C VAL A 152 -10.58 -3.29 5.06
N HIS A 153 -10.61 -2.31 4.17
CA HIS A 153 -11.40 -2.35 2.94
C HIS A 153 -10.50 -2.47 1.71
N VAL A 154 -10.99 -3.14 0.67
CA VAL A 154 -10.29 -3.26 -0.61
C VAL A 154 -11.10 -2.55 -1.69
N VAL A 155 -10.44 -1.69 -2.46
CA VAL A 155 -11.03 -0.93 -3.56
C VAL A 155 -10.32 -1.31 -4.86
N PRO A 156 -11.04 -1.90 -5.83
CA PRO A 156 -10.46 -2.22 -7.13
C PRO A 156 -10.16 -0.95 -7.93
N VAL A 157 -9.08 -0.92 -8.71
CA VAL A 157 -8.65 0.26 -9.50
C VAL A 157 -8.54 0.02 -11.00
#